data_AF-A0A7Y3VAT3-F1
#
_entry.id   AF-A0A7Y3VAT3-F1
#
_cell.length_a   1.000
_cell.length_b   1.000
_cell.length_c   1.000
_cell.angle_alpha   90.00
_cell.angle_beta   90.00
_cell.angle_gamma   90.00
#
_symmetry.space_group_name_H-M   'P 1'
#
loop_
_entity.id
_entity.type
_entity.pdbx_description
1 polymer ?
#
loop_
_entity_poly.entity_id
_entity_poly.type
_entity_poly.pdbx_seq_one_letter_code
_entity_poly.pdbx_strand_id
1 'polypeptide(L)'
;MTRVLEESSAPAEDSSNTRESTPPVLRRGSQGDEVVELELRLTQLNLYTRKASGHYNEGVEDAVSRYQWARGIQTDEYGVYDLETRELLESETQEP
;
A
#
# COMPACT_ATOMS: atom_id res chain seq x y z
N MET A 1 -28.75 10.50 41.80
CA MET A 1 -28.05 9.35 41.20
C MET A 1 -28.96 8.76 40.14
N THR A 2 -28.87 9.24 38.90
CA THR A 2 -29.66 8.74 37.78
C THR A 2 -28.73 7.90 36.92
N ARG A 3 -28.92 6.58 36.94
CA ARG A 3 -28.17 5.59 36.14
C ARG A 3 -28.93 5.38 34.84
N VAL A 4 -28.37 5.89 33.74
CA VAL A 4 -28.77 5.49 32.39
C VAL A 4 -28.07 4.16 32.08
N LEU A 5 -28.88 3.16 31.74
CA LEU A 5 -28.47 1.93 31.06
C LEU A 5 -28.75 2.20 29.58
N GLU A 6 -27.72 2.30 28.75
CA GLU A 6 -27.90 2.34 27.29
C GLU A 6 -26.91 1.36 26.66
N GLU A 7 -27.50 0.22 26.33
CA GLU A 7 -27.28 -0.70 25.21
C GLU A 7 -25.87 -0.88 24.62
N SER A 8 -25.38 -2.10 24.83
CA SER A 8 -24.42 -2.84 24.04
C SER A 8 -24.49 -2.51 22.54
N SER A 9 -23.39 -2.03 21.97
CA SER A 9 -23.16 -2.17 20.53
C SER A 9 -21.69 -2.43 20.27
N ALA A 10 -21.37 -3.69 20.00
CA ALA A 10 -20.22 -4.13 19.24
C ALA A 10 -20.68 -5.37 18.45
N PRO A 11 -20.07 -5.72 17.29
CA PRO A 11 -19.12 -4.99 16.46
C PRO A 11 -19.66 -4.78 15.03
N ALA A 12 -19.16 -3.80 14.27
CA ALA A 12 -19.32 -3.81 12.81
C ALA A 12 -18.14 -4.60 12.23
N GLU A 13 -18.27 -5.92 12.26
CA GLU A 13 -17.57 -6.83 11.38
C GLU A 13 -18.01 -6.51 9.94
N ASP A 14 -17.15 -5.86 9.15
CA ASP A 14 -17.27 -5.94 7.68
C ASP A 14 -16.31 -7.02 7.16
N SER A 15 -16.58 -8.25 7.61
CA SER A 15 -16.00 -9.46 7.06
C SER A 15 -16.88 -9.94 5.90
N SER A 16 -16.73 -9.37 4.70
CA SER A 16 -16.77 -10.11 3.43
C SER A 16 -16.77 -9.18 2.22
N ASN A 17 -15.58 -8.98 1.66
CA ASN A 17 -15.47 -9.13 0.22
C ASN A 17 -14.17 -9.82 -0.19
N THR A 18 -13.97 -11.06 0.22
CA THR A 18 -13.03 -12.01 -0.42
C THR A 18 -13.57 -12.48 -1.79
N ARG A 19 -14.01 -11.53 -2.61
CA ARG A 19 -13.91 -11.66 -4.06
C ARG A 19 -12.47 -11.31 -4.36
N GLU A 20 -11.71 -12.24 -4.92
CA GLU A 20 -10.44 -12.03 -5.62
C GLU A 20 -10.52 -10.73 -6.44
N SER A 21 -10.28 -9.61 -5.79
CA SER A 21 -10.43 -8.29 -6.36
C SER A 21 -9.01 -7.92 -6.71
N THR A 22 -8.76 -7.73 -8.00
CA THR A 22 -7.47 -7.28 -8.48
C THR A 22 -7.04 -6.10 -7.60
N PRO A 23 -5.86 -6.19 -6.97
CA PRO A 23 -5.46 -5.17 -6.02
C PRO A 23 -5.37 -3.80 -6.70
N PRO A 24 -5.64 -2.72 -5.98
CA PRO A 24 -5.75 -1.39 -6.57
C PRO A 24 -4.40 -0.91 -7.11
N VAL A 25 -4.44 -0.23 -8.26
CA VAL A 25 -3.27 0.50 -8.78
C VAL A 25 -3.04 1.74 -7.93
N LEU A 26 -1.84 1.87 -7.34
CA LEU A 26 -1.48 3.03 -6.52
C LEU A 26 -0.64 4.02 -7.33
N ARG A 27 -0.87 5.31 -7.14
CA ARG A 27 -0.16 6.40 -7.81
C ARG A 27 -0.13 7.63 -6.91
N ARG A 28 0.58 8.69 -7.31
CA ARG A 28 0.62 9.94 -6.55
C ARG A 28 -0.78 10.42 -6.16
N GLY A 29 -0.97 10.66 -4.86
CA GLY A 29 -2.26 11.02 -4.25
C GLY A 29 -3.05 9.86 -3.65
N SER A 30 -2.73 8.60 -3.99
CA SER A 30 -3.25 7.41 -3.30
C SER A 30 -2.89 7.45 -1.81
N GLN A 31 -3.79 6.93 -0.97
CA GLN A 31 -3.66 6.92 0.48
C GLN A 31 -4.20 5.63 1.08
N GLY A 32 -3.72 5.27 2.28
CA GLY A 32 -4.22 4.14 3.07
C GLY A 32 -3.20 3.02 3.27
N ASP A 33 -3.67 1.89 3.81
CA ASP A 33 -2.82 0.78 4.26
C ASP A 33 -2.02 0.14 3.13
N GLU A 34 -2.59 0.04 1.94
CA GLU A 34 -1.88 -0.41 0.73
C GLU A 34 -0.64 0.45 0.40
N VAL A 35 -0.70 1.75 0.69
CA VAL A 35 0.44 2.65 0.51
C VAL A 35 1.46 2.47 1.63
N VAL A 36 1.01 2.22 2.86
CA VAL A 36 1.90 1.89 3.99
C VAL A 36 2.70 0.64 3.68
N GLU A 37 2.03 -0.41 3.20
CA GLU A 37 2.68 -1.66 2.80
C GLU A 37 3.73 -1.42 1.71
N LEU A 38 3.36 -0.69 0.64
CA LEU A 38 4.30 -0.30 -0.41
C LEU A 38 5.53 0.43 0.14
N GLU A 39 5.33 1.45 0.98
CA GLU A 39 6.42 2.22 1.60
C GLU A 39 7.35 1.31 2.43
N LEU A 40 6.79 0.36 3.18
CA LEU A 40 7.55 -0.59 4.01
C LEU A 40 8.34 -1.58 3.15
N ARG A 41 7.75 -2.12 2.07
CA ARG A 41 8.46 -3.00 1.12
C ARG A 41 9.59 -2.27 0.39
N LEU A 42 9.36 -1.04 -0.08
CA LEU A 42 10.42 -0.20 -0.66
C LEU A 42 11.54 0.11 0.36
N THR A 43 11.22 0.19 1.64
CA THR A 43 12.21 0.36 2.72
C THR A 43 13.10 -0.86 2.88
N GLN A 44 12.56 -2.07 2.75
CA GLN A 44 13.35 -3.32 2.79
C GLN A 44 14.43 -3.36 1.70
N LEU A 45 14.17 -2.71 0.55
CA LEU A 45 15.12 -2.58 -0.56
C LEU A 45 15.98 -1.31 -0.51
N ASN A 46 15.91 -0.54 0.59
CA ASN A 46 16.57 0.76 0.75
C ASN A 46 16.21 1.81 -0.31
N LEU A 47 15.04 1.68 -0.95
CA LEU A 47 14.56 2.63 -1.96
C LEU A 47 13.73 3.76 -1.36
N TYR A 48 13.10 3.52 -0.21
CA TYR A 48 12.41 4.54 0.58
C TYR A 48 12.94 4.54 2.01
N THR A 49 13.44 5.68 2.49
CA THR A 49 14.10 5.77 3.80
C THR A 49 13.37 6.69 4.78
N ARG A 50 12.17 7.14 4.41
CA ARG A 50 11.31 7.95 5.28
C ARG A 50 10.35 7.04 6.04
N LYS A 51 9.77 7.54 7.12
CA LYS A 51 8.74 6.83 7.87
C LYS A 51 7.52 6.60 6.96
N ALA A 52 7.02 5.36 6.90
CA ALA A 52 5.77 5.05 6.23
C ALA A 52 4.64 5.90 6.82
N SER A 53 3.89 6.55 5.93
CA SER A 53 2.87 7.52 6.26
C SER A 53 1.51 7.14 5.69
N GLY A 54 1.46 6.23 4.71
CA GLY A 54 0.25 5.88 3.99
C GLY A 54 -0.16 6.94 2.97
N HIS A 55 0.77 7.83 2.57
CA HIS A 55 0.54 8.86 1.56
C HIS A 55 1.50 8.67 0.38
N TYR A 56 0.94 8.39 -0.80
CA TYR A 56 1.72 8.21 -2.01
C TYR A 56 2.15 9.59 -2.54
N ASN A 57 3.23 10.10 -1.96
CA ASN A 57 3.81 11.39 -2.28
C ASN A 57 4.89 11.27 -3.37
N GLU A 58 5.56 12.38 -3.70
CA GLU A 58 6.66 12.39 -4.68
C GLU A 58 7.80 11.43 -4.35
N GLY A 59 8.16 11.30 -3.07
CA GLY A 59 9.22 10.39 -2.65
C GLY A 59 8.85 8.91 -2.85
N VAL A 60 7.56 8.56 -2.71
CA VAL A 60 7.08 7.20 -3.01
C VAL A 60 7.09 6.94 -4.51
N GLU A 61 6.65 7.92 -5.32
CA GLU A 61 6.69 7.83 -6.79
C GLU A 61 8.11 7.68 -7.33
N ASP A 62 9.08 8.45 -6.81
CA ASP A 62 10.50 8.30 -7.17
C ASP A 62 11.03 6.91 -6.80
N ALA A 63 10.70 6.40 -5.61
CA ALA A 63 11.14 5.09 -5.17
C ALA A 63 10.57 3.96 -6.05
N VAL A 64 9.30 4.03 -6.45
CA VAL A 64 8.68 3.07 -7.37
C VAL A 64 9.28 3.19 -8.78
N SER A 65 9.47 4.40 -9.29
CA SER A 65 10.12 4.63 -10.59
C SER A 65 11.52 4.02 -10.64
N ARG A 66 12.31 4.22 -9.58
CA ARG A 66 13.66 3.66 -9.44
C ARG A 66 13.64 2.14 -9.33
N TYR A 67 12.69 1.58 -8.60
CA TYR A 67 12.49 0.14 -8.52
C TYR A 67 12.21 -0.45 -9.91
N GLN A 68 11.22 0.09 -10.61
CA GLN A 68 10.82 -0.35 -11.95
C GLN A 68 11.99 -0.27 -12.93
N TRP A 69 12.72 0.85 -12.95
CA TRP A 69 13.88 1.02 -13.82
C TRP A 69 15.01 0.03 -13.48
N ALA A 70 15.31 -0.17 -12.20
CA ALA A 70 16.35 -1.10 -11.75
C ALA A 70 16.02 -2.58 -12.01
N ARG A 71 14.74 -2.93 -12.15
CA ARG A 71 14.27 -4.28 -12.48
C ARG A 71 13.93 -4.47 -13.96
N GLY A 72 13.99 -3.41 -14.75
CA GLY A 72 13.66 -3.46 -16.17
C GLY A 72 12.16 -3.71 -16.43
N ILE A 73 11.29 -3.30 -15.51
CA ILE A 73 9.84 -3.36 -15.71
C ILE A 73 9.46 -2.36 -16.81
N GLN A 74 8.77 -2.84 -17.83
CA GLN A 74 8.25 -2.03 -18.93
C GLN A 74 6.81 -1.63 -18.60
N THR A 75 6.62 -0.39 -18.15
CA THR A 75 5.31 0.17 -17.82
C THR A 75 5.00 1.38 -18.70
N ASP A 76 3.71 1.67 -18.87
CA ASP A 76 3.24 2.86 -19.59
C ASP A 76 3.61 4.16 -18.83
N GLU A 77 3.69 4.09 -17.50
CA GLU A 77 3.94 5.25 -16.63
C GLU A 77 4.80 4.85 -15.43
N TYR A 78 6.06 5.33 -15.39
CA TYR A 78 6.93 5.12 -14.24
C TYR A 78 6.37 5.77 -12.97
N GLY A 79 6.55 5.11 -11.84
CA GLY A 79 6.04 5.58 -10.55
C GLY A 79 4.58 5.21 -10.29
N VAL A 80 3.93 4.45 -11.18
CA VAL A 80 2.64 3.82 -10.90
C VAL A 80 2.89 2.40 -10.37
N TYR A 81 2.35 2.10 -9.18
CA TYR A 81 2.40 0.76 -8.59
C TYR A 81 1.22 -0.07 -9.10
N ASP A 82 1.39 -0.58 -10.32
CA ASP A 82 0.47 -1.50 -11.01
C ASP A 82 0.68 -2.97 -10.59
N LEU A 83 -0.08 -3.90 -11.19
CA LEU A 83 -0.04 -5.32 -10.82
C LEU A 83 1.34 -5.95 -11.08
N GLU A 84 1.98 -5.67 -12.22
CA GLU A 84 3.30 -6.22 -12.55
C GLU A 84 4.35 -5.74 -11.55
N THR A 85 4.36 -4.44 -11.26
CA THR A 85 5.28 -3.85 -10.28
C THR A 85 5.04 -4.42 -8.89
N ARG A 86 3.77 -4.62 -8.53
CA ARG A 86 3.34 -5.17 -7.26
C ARG A 86 3.81 -6.60 -7.07
N GLU A 87 3.48 -7.50 -7.99
CA GLU A 87 3.87 -8.90 -7.92
C GLU A 87 5.38 -9.07 -7.80
N LEU A 88 6.16 -8.29 -8.56
CA LEU A 88 7.60 -8.37 -8.48
C LEU A 88 8.12 -7.84 -7.13
N LEU A 89 7.66 -6.67 -6.67
CA LEU A 89 8.11 -6.09 -5.40
C LEU A 89 7.77 -7.01 -4.22
N GLU A 90 6.57 -7.58 -4.22
CA GLU A 90 6.13 -8.51 -3.19
C GLU A 90 6.92 -9.82 -3.21
N SER A 91 7.36 -10.30 -4.39
CA SER A 91 8.21 -11.50 -4.48
C SER A 91 9.64 -11.30 -3.94
N GLU A 92 10.14 -10.07 -3.93
CA GLU A 92 11.48 -9.72 -3.45
C GLU A 92 11.51 -9.27 -1.99
N THR A 93 10.34 -9.09 -1.37
CA THR A 93 10.20 -8.52 -0.02
C THR A 93 9.35 -9.44 0.86
N GLN A 94 9.50 -9.29 2.17
CA GLN A 94 8.60 -9.95 3.12
C GLN A 94 7.36 -9.08 3.32
N GLU A 95 6.22 -9.73 3.58
CA GLU A 95 5.02 -9.04 4.04
C GLU A 95 5.35 -8.31 5.36
N PRO A 96 5.16 -6.98 5.42
CA PRO A 96 5.59 -6.16 6.54
C PRO A 96 4.69 -6.25 7.79
#